data_AF-A0A242D922-F1
#
_entry.id   AF-A0A242D922-F1
#
_cell.length_a   1.000
_cell.length_b   1.000
_cell.length_c   1.000
_cell.angle_alpha   90.00
_cell.angle_beta   90.00
_cell.angle_gamma   90.00
#
_symmetry.space_group_name_H-M   'P 1'
#
loop_
_entity.id
_entity.type
_entity.pdbx_description
1 polymer ?
#
loop_
_entity_poly.entity_id
_entity_poly.type
_entity_poly.pdbx_seq_one_letter_code
_entity_poly.pdbx_strand_id
1 'polypeptide(L)'
;GDNRLDNVDSLKNASLLETLEARNNDFTNIKGDLDGCVSLKKVDFSNNYFVDFSDMGLGDAKDSLLELFALEQGITSVTYGTPSNTNAILTGLSGLEKFTVLNTLSLQTNRIEDAEMKYIPHCLVSLIIGHNELADQAFASFNPTDFTRLDSIYADYNHISNIKPLEQFPSLSKVHIYSQSIRVPNNGGKIDLKPSATPGLEVDVLKSDNGQGLTVKKSDQGWGSATVALKSGTKIIDINDANYDLDNKNISVEFNYTGISNAWGQFSYDGKVLFEVDYKIATNAELKLVPTNINGDEITEIEPGEIIYWRAKIKGTDVDRFLMKPEFIYHLQYTEHDILDPYVEPSDSLASEYVNGARVEINGVYVPTPSGIWSPQVDALHNMINKNKVADITIVTKVRDDATPENNVNLHLNVEGKNFPRIRDTKTVKVKAGAPEELNLTVPKRFDFGKKNEASKLEKTYSLDTKAHSNDEQTDGFKIRVTDSMRNANRVDWEVVGKLSDLTASNGAALKNASVSPKLSLKDIALFEITDAGGTETATAITHGTAGKPTWNQNIDLTAGGPSVTLSEADKADGEGVWDYQIPFDKVKLEVPSNVNNQAGYTFNGKITWTLDDTL
;
A
#
# COMPACT_ATOMS: atom_id res chain seq x y z
N GLY A 1 30.67 35.00 31.58
CA GLY A 1 29.91 34.37 30.47
C GLY A 1 30.72 34.35 29.19
N ASP A 2 30.18 33.70 28.15
CA ASP A 2 30.75 33.60 26.79
C ASP A 2 32.06 32.79 26.73
N ASN A 3 32.09 31.62 27.38
CA ASN A 3 33.23 30.71 27.34
C ASN A 3 32.77 29.31 26.89
N ARG A 4 33.56 28.30 27.23
CA ARG A 4 33.31 26.88 26.94
C ARG A 4 33.52 26.05 28.21
N LEU A 5 33.11 26.61 29.35
CA LEU A 5 33.25 25.94 30.64
C LEU A 5 32.18 24.86 30.74
N ASP A 6 32.57 23.68 31.20
CA ASP A 6 31.68 22.55 31.46
C ASP A 6 31.55 22.23 32.97
N ASN A 7 32.38 22.85 33.81
CA ASN A 7 32.36 22.78 35.27
C ASN A 7 32.83 24.09 35.93
N VAL A 8 32.56 24.22 37.22
CA VAL A 8 33.04 25.34 38.07
C VAL A 8 33.58 24.87 39.42
N ASP A 9 34.12 23.65 39.48
CA ASP A 9 34.61 23.00 40.71
C ASP A 9 35.67 23.83 41.47
N SER A 10 36.44 24.63 40.75
CA SER A 10 37.42 25.57 41.31
C SER A 10 36.80 26.68 42.16
N LEU A 11 35.49 26.94 42.02
CA LEU A 11 34.73 27.86 42.85
C LEU A 11 34.23 27.19 44.14
N LYS A 12 34.45 25.88 44.32
CA LYS A 12 34.07 25.17 45.54
C LYS A 12 34.72 25.85 46.75
N ASN A 13 33.89 26.21 47.73
CA ASN A 13 34.25 26.98 48.92
C ASN A 13 34.55 28.48 48.70
N ALA A 14 34.18 29.08 47.56
CA ALA A 14 34.20 30.53 47.39
C ALA A 14 33.08 31.19 48.22
N SER A 15 33.18 31.10 49.55
CA SER A 15 32.11 31.44 50.50
C SER A 15 31.72 32.91 50.52
N LEU A 16 32.55 33.79 49.96
CA LEU A 16 32.30 35.22 49.80
C LEU A 16 31.80 35.58 48.38
N LEU A 17 31.63 34.61 47.48
CA LEU A 17 31.13 34.85 46.13
C LEU A 17 29.65 35.29 46.21
N GLU A 18 29.37 36.53 45.81
CA GLU A 18 28.01 37.08 45.85
C GLU A 18 27.30 37.07 44.50
N THR A 19 28.05 37.04 43.40
CA THR A 19 27.49 37.10 42.04
C THR A 19 28.26 36.19 41.11
N LEU A 20 27.54 35.38 40.34
CA LEU A 20 28.09 34.49 39.33
C LEU A 20 27.40 34.72 37.98
N GLU A 21 28.15 35.27 37.01
CA GLU A 21 27.68 35.48 35.63
C GLU A 21 28.27 34.41 34.70
N ALA A 22 27.54 33.32 34.57
CA ALA A 22 27.95 32.07 33.93
C ALA A 22 27.18 31.77 32.63
N ARG A 23 26.62 32.80 31.99
CA ARG A 23 25.92 32.69 30.70
C ARG A 23 26.79 32.16 29.55
N ASN A 24 26.18 31.55 28.53
CA ASN A 24 26.85 31.12 27.29
C ASN A 24 28.08 30.24 27.58
N ASN A 25 27.86 29.07 28.19
CA ASN A 25 28.86 28.06 28.50
C ASN A 25 28.32 26.65 28.13
N ASP A 26 29.08 25.61 28.44
CA ASP A 26 28.76 24.22 28.13
C ASP A 26 28.27 23.45 29.39
N PHE A 27 27.71 24.15 30.39
CA PHE A 27 27.26 23.50 31.64
C PHE A 27 26.03 22.62 31.40
N THR A 28 26.16 21.35 31.76
CA THR A 28 25.06 20.37 31.71
C THR A 28 24.65 19.91 33.10
N ASN A 29 25.64 19.67 33.96
CA ASN A 29 25.45 19.32 35.37
C ASN A 29 26.67 19.76 36.18
N ILE A 30 26.48 20.73 37.06
CA ILE A 30 27.51 21.27 37.96
C ILE A 30 27.15 21.05 39.42
N LYS A 31 26.31 20.05 39.71
CA LYS A 31 25.90 19.71 41.06
C LYS A 31 27.13 19.34 41.89
N GLY A 32 27.36 20.08 42.96
CA GLY A 32 28.51 19.91 43.85
C GLY A 32 29.66 20.88 43.59
N ASP A 33 29.70 21.54 42.44
CA ASP A 33 30.77 22.47 42.07
C ASP A 33 30.67 23.79 42.87
N LEU A 34 29.44 24.19 43.20
CA LEU A 34 29.14 25.40 43.96
C LEU A 34 28.92 25.14 45.46
N ASP A 35 29.27 23.94 45.95
CA ASP A 35 29.25 23.64 47.39
C ASP A 35 30.07 24.69 48.16
N GLY A 36 29.49 25.23 49.23
CA GLY A 36 30.11 26.25 50.05
C GLY A 36 29.99 27.70 49.53
N CYS A 37 29.39 27.94 48.35
CA CYS A 37 29.10 29.28 47.83
C CYS A 37 27.87 29.92 48.52
N VAL A 38 27.87 29.95 49.86
CA VAL A 38 26.72 30.30 50.70
C VAL A 38 26.30 31.78 50.62
N SER A 39 27.14 32.65 50.08
CA SER A 39 26.87 34.10 49.97
C SER A 39 26.31 34.53 48.62
N LEU A 40 26.03 33.59 47.69
CA LEU A 40 25.52 33.92 46.36
C LEU A 40 24.16 34.61 46.44
N LYS A 41 24.10 35.84 45.93
CA LYS A 41 22.89 36.66 45.85
C LYS A 41 22.30 36.68 44.44
N LYS A 42 23.15 36.56 43.41
CA LYS A 42 22.73 36.59 42.01
C LYS A 42 23.48 35.54 41.20
N VAL A 43 22.73 34.77 40.41
CA VAL A 43 23.29 33.79 39.48
C VAL A 43 22.62 33.94 38.12
N ASP A 44 23.43 34.00 37.07
CA ASP A 44 22.99 33.96 35.68
C ASP A 44 23.63 32.79 34.94
N PHE A 45 22.82 31.76 34.68
CA PHE A 45 23.14 30.56 33.92
C PHE A 45 22.50 30.53 32.54
N SER A 46 22.07 31.67 32.01
CA SER A 46 21.38 31.73 30.72
C SER A 46 22.21 31.14 29.58
N ASN A 47 21.55 30.43 28.66
CA ASN A 47 22.20 29.75 27.54
C ASN A 47 23.34 28.81 27.96
N ASN A 48 22.98 27.85 28.80
CA ASN A 48 23.77 26.65 29.10
C ASN A 48 22.97 25.44 28.65
N TYR A 49 23.21 24.25 29.21
CA TYR A 49 22.58 23.00 28.81
C TYR A 49 21.96 22.25 30.00
N PHE A 50 21.40 22.96 30.98
CA PHE A 50 20.72 22.34 32.12
C PHE A 50 19.36 21.75 31.71
N VAL A 51 19.08 20.51 32.12
CA VAL A 51 17.78 19.83 31.90
C VAL A 51 16.89 19.93 33.13
N ASP A 52 17.49 19.94 34.32
CA ASP A 52 16.80 20.01 35.61
C ASP A 52 17.47 21.05 36.51
N PHE A 53 16.67 21.79 37.29
CA PHE A 53 17.19 22.78 38.25
C PHE A 53 18.21 22.18 39.24
N SER A 54 18.02 20.92 39.65
CA SER A 54 18.91 20.25 40.60
C SER A 54 20.34 20.05 40.07
N ASP A 55 20.54 20.14 38.75
CA ASP A 55 21.84 20.07 38.08
C ASP A 55 22.63 21.38 38.19
N MET A 56 22.01 22.49 38.58
CA MET A 56 22.66 23.80 38.72
C MET A 56 23.49 23.94 40.01
N GLY A 57 23.37 23.00 40.95
CA GLY A 57 24.23 22.95 42.15
C GLY A 57 24.03 24.08 43.17
N LEU A 58 22.89 24.79 43.15
CA LEU A 58 22.66 25.98 43.98
C LEU A 58 22.16 25.71 45.42
N GLY A 59 22.23 24.47 45.90
CA GLY A 59 21.60 24.04 47.16
C GLY A 59 22.05 24.82 48.40
N ASP A 60 23.34 25.16 48.49
CA ASP A 60 23.93 25.91 49.61
C ASP A 60 23.61 27.41 49.59
N ALA A 61 23.17 27.94 48.44
CA ALA A 61 22.80 29.34 48.27
C ALA A 61 21.29 29.59 48.50
N LYS A 62 20.51 28.59 48.89
CA LYS A 62 19.03 28.68 49.01
C LYS A 62 18.53 29.79 49.93
N ASP A 63 19.34 30.15 50.93
CA ASP A 63 19.01 31.14 51.97
C ASP A 63 19.62 32.52 51.70
N SER A 64 20.36 32.68 50.59
CA SER A 64 21.03 33.94 50.20
C SER A 64 20.71 34.40 48.78
N LEU A 65 20.28 33.50 47.90
CA LEU A 65 20.03 33.80 46.49
C LEU A 65 18.76 34.64 46.30
N LEU A 66 18.93 35.84 45.78
CA LEU A 66 17.87 36.82 45.53
C LEU A 66 17.41 36.80 44.07
N GLU A 67 18.31 36.49 43.13
CA GLU A 67 18.05 36.52 41.69
C GLU A 67 18.64 35.29 40.98
N LEU A 68 17.80 34.60 40.22
CA LEU A 68 18.19 33.47 39.39
C LEU A 68 17.72 33.68 37.94
N PHE A 69 18.67 33.64 37.02
CA PHE A 69 18.43 33.68 35.57
C PHE A 69 18.90 32.35 34.96
N ALA A 70 17.99 31.59 34.39
CA ALA A 70 18.27 30.35 33.65
C ALA A 70 17.46 30.35 32.34
N LEU A 71 17.67 31.40 31.54
CA LEU A 71 16.99 31.56 30.26
C LEU A 71 17.62 30.62 29.23
N GLU A 72 16.85 30.24 28.20
CA GLU A 72 17.40 29.75 26.92
C GLU A 72 18.33 28.51 27.04
N GLN A 73 18.00 27.54 27.90
CA GLN A 73 18.86 26.36 28.08
C GLN A 73 18.86 25.48 26.83
N GLY A 74 20.02 25.24 26.22
CA GLY A 74 20.24 24.34 25.08
C GLY A 74 20.35 25.03 23.71
N ILE A 75 20.54 26.36 23.70
CA ILE A 75 20.62 27.16 22.48
C ILE A 75 22.07 27.21 21.94
N THR A 76 22.39 26.31 21.00
CA THR A 76 23.77 26.15 20.45
C THR A 76 24.31 27.30 19.60
N SER A 77 23.53 28.34 19.26
CA SER A 77 24.07 29.57 18.66
C SER A 77 23.03 30.70 18.68
N VAL A 78 23.39 31.88 19.17
CA VAL A 78 22.64 33.12 18.84
C VAL A 78 23.13 33.59 17.47
N THR A 79 22.68 32.95 16.40
CA THR A 79 22.77 33.57 15.07
C THR A 79 21.62 34.57 14.99
N TYR A 80 21.94 35.86 15.16
CA TYR A 80 20.99 36.96 14.98
C TYR A 80 20.19 36.76 13.68
N GLY A 81 18.91 36.39 13.78
CA GLY A 81 18.01 36.39 12.62
C GLY A 81 17.01 35.24 12.48
N THR A 82 17.17 34.12 13.19
CA THR A 82 16.15 33.04 13.15
C THR A 82 16.09 32.29 14.48
N PRO A 83 15.02 32.40 15.28
CA PRO A 83 14.78 31.52 16.43
C PRO A 83 14.34 30.16 15.88
N SER A 84 15.29 29.34 15.44
CA SER A 84 15.01 28.01 14.88
C SER A 84 15.95 26.94 15.42
N ASN A 85 16.34 27.01 16.69
CA ASN A 85 16.88 25.85 17.38
C ASN A 85 15.88 25.32 18.41
N THR A 86 15.33 24.16 18.10
CA THR A 86 14.31 23.40 18.84
C THR A 86 14.85 22.68 20.08
N ASN A 87 15.96 23.15 20.65
CA ASN A 87 16.69 22.42 21.68
C ASN A 87 16.66 23.13 23.04
N ALA A 88 15.59 23.87 23.35
CA ALA A 88 15.31 24.24 24.74
C ALA A 88 15.21 22.96 25.59
N ILE A 89 15.95 22.82 26.69
CA ILE A 89 16.03 21.55 27.43
C ILE A 89 15.66 21.60 28.91
N LEU A 90 15.59 22.77 29.54
CA LEU A 90 15.17 22.83 30.94
C LEU A 90 13.68 22.46 31.02
N THR A 91 13.41 21.31 31.62
CA THR A 91 12.05 20.78 31.82
C THR A 91 11.73 20.66 33.30
N GLY A 92 12.70 20.29 34.15
CA GLY A 92 12.46 19.99 35.57
C GLY A 92 12.83 21.12 36.51
N LEU A 93 11.95 21.43 37.47
CA LEU A 93 12.17 22.52 38.47
C LEU A 93 12.35 22.00 39.90
N SER A 94 12.54 20.69 40.09
CA SER A 94 12.59 20.08 41.42
C SER A 94 13.72 20.65 42.30
N GLY A 95 13.38 21.01 43.54
CA GLY A 95 14.31 21.56 44.52
C GLY A 95 14.29 23.08 44.60
N LEU A 96 13.69 23.77 43.62
CA LEU A 96 13.56 25.22 43.61
C LEU A 96 12.65 25.73 44.73
N GLU A 97 11.71 24.91 45.20
CA GLU A 97 10.77 25.23 46.29
C GLU A 97 11.47 25.47 47.63
N LYS A 98 12.76 25.08 47.75
CA LYS A 98 13.57 25.21 48.96
C LYS A 98 14.15 26.62 49.14
N PHE A 99 14.06 27.48 48.14
CA PHE A 99 14.60 28.84 48.19
C PHE A 99 13.64 29.75 48.97
N THR A 100 14.13 30.36 50.03
CA THR A 100 13.28 31.09 50.99
C THR A 100 13.31 32.61 50.80
N VAL A 101 14.27 33.11 50.02
CA VAL A 101 14.53 34.55 49.84
C VAL A 101 14.62 35.01 48.38
N LEU A 102 14.37 34.10 47.42
CA LEU A 102 14.43 34.40 45.99
C LEU A 102 13.36 35.44 45.61
N ASN A 103 13.79 36.58 45.09
CA ASN A 103 12.89 37.66 44.69
C ASN A 103 12.56 37.60 43.20
N THR A 104 13.56 37.31 42.36
CA THR A 104 13.42 37.28 40.90
C THR A 104 13.85 35.94 40.36
N LEU A 105 12.96 35.32 39.58
CA LEU A 105 13.22 34.08 38.87
C LEU A 105 12.91 34.28 37.38
N SER A 106 13.89 34.02 36.52
CA SER A 106 13.72 34.02 35.08
C SER A 106 14.07 32.67 34.48
N LEU A 107 13.07 32.04 33.87
CA LEU A 107 13.08 30.73 33.23
C LEU A 107 12.57 30.82 31.78
N GLN A 108 12.75 31.98 31.15
CA GLN A 108 12.22 32.26 29.82
C GLN A 108 12.89 31.37 28.74
N THR A 109 12.11 30.97 27.73
CA THR A 109 12.60 30.18 26.57
C THR A 109 13.15 28.82 27.01
N ASN A 110 12.30 28.02 27.65
CA ASN A 110 12.59 26.66 28.10
C ASN A 110 11.42 25.73 27.69
N ARG A 111 11.31 24.53 28.30
CA ARG A 111 10.22 23.57 28.03
C ARG A 111 9.50 23.17 29.32
N ILE A 112 9.23 24.15 30.16
CA ILE A 112 8.55 23.94 31.44
C ILE A 112 7.05 23.73 31.19
N GLU A 113 6.50 22.67 31.77
CA GLU A 113 5.08 22.32 31.71
C GLU A 113 4.36 22.61 33.03
N ASP A 114 3.01 22.60 33.02
CA ASP A 114 2.17 22.89 34.20
C ASP A 114 2.52 22.07 35.45
N ALA A 115 2.93 20.81 35.27
CA ALA A 115 3.22 19.89 36.37
C ALA A 115 4.43 20.33 37.23
N GLU A 116 5.29 21.20 36.68
CA GLU A 116 6.53 21.65 37.30
C GLU A 116 6.36 22.97 38.05
N MET A 117 5.28 23.70 37.77
CA MET A 117 4.97 24.97 38.42
C MET A 117 4.76 24.85 39.93
N LYS A 118 4.46 23.65 40.45
CA LYS A 118 4.38 23.36 41.90
C LYS A 118 5.70 23.57 42.66
N TYR A 119 6.84 23.62 41.96
CA TYR A 119 8.16 23.82 42.57
C TYR A 119 8.57 25.30 42.66
N ILE A 120 7.75 26.22 42.13
CA ILE A 120 8.04 27.65 42.19
C ILE A 120 7.98 28.12 43.66
N PRO A 121 9.02 28.83 44.17
CA PRO A 121 9.09 29.22 45.56
C PRO A 121 8.13 30.38 45.87
N HIS A 122 7.44 30.27 47.01
CA HIS A 122 6.43 31.22 47.47
C HIS A 122 6.99 32.59 47.89
N CYS A 123 8.32 32.73 47.98
CA CYS A 123 8.99 33.97 48.37
C CYS A 123 9.13 35.00 47.22
N LEU A 124 8.81 34.62 45.99
CA LEU A 124 9.01 35.43 44.78
C LEU A 124 8.23 36.75 44.78
N VAL A 125 8.87 37.75 44.17
CA VAL A 125 8.28 39.04 43.83
C VAL A 125 7.99 39.11 42.33
N SER A 126 8.91 38.59 41.49
CA SER A 126 8.79 38.60 40.04
C SER A 126 9.11 37.24 39.43
N LEU A 127 8.18 36.72 38.63
CA LEU A 127 8.33 35.48 37.87
C LEU A 127 8.33 35.80 36.36
N ILE A 128 9.40 35.42 35.67
CA ILE A 128 9.54 35.55 34.21
C ILE A 128 9.64 34.14 33.64
N ILE A 129 8.61 33.67 32.95
CA ILE A 129 8.45 32.30 32.46
C ILE A 129 7.81 32.25 31.07
N GLY A 130 7.99 33.30 30.28
CA GLY A 130 7.54 33.32 28.89
C GLY A 130 8.27 32.28 28.01
N HIS A 131 7.71 31.95 26.85
CA HIS A 131 8.26 30.97 25.91
C HIS A 131 8.52 29.59 26.56
N ASN A 132 7.48 29.00 27.15
CA ASN A 132 7.49 27.66 27.73
C ASN A 132 6.29 26.84 27.20
N GLU A 133 5.99 25.69 27.81
CA GLU A 133 4.87 24.81 27.44
C GLU A 133 3.73 24.89 28.48
N LEU A 134 3.57 26.03 29.16
CA LEU A 134 2.54 26.23 30.18
C LEU A 134 1.13 26.31 29.58
N ALA A 135 0.13 25.75 30.22
CA ALA A 135 -1.27 25.77 29.87
C ALA A 135 -2.16 26.17 31.07
N ASP A 136 -3.44 25.82 31.04
CA ASP A 136 -4.46 26.33 31.98
C ASP A 136 -4.27 25.87 33.44
N GLN A 137 -3.42 24.88 33.71
CA GLN A 137 -3.15 24.41 35.07
C GLN A 137 -1.88 25.01 35.67
N ALA A 138 -1.11 25.81 34.91
CA ALA A 138 0.18 26.37 35.33
C ALA A 138 0.14 27.03 36.72
N PHE A 139 -0.89 27.83 36.98
CA PHE A 139 -1.03 28.57 38.24
C PHE A 139 -2.05 27.95 39.20
N ALA A 140 -2.64 26.81 38.86
CA ALA A 140 -3.65 26.16 39.70
C ALA A 140 -3.07 25.60 41.01
N SER A 141 -1.78 25.27 41.04
CA SER A 141 -1.07 24.80 42.24
C SER A 141 -0.67 25.91 43.20
N PHE A 142 -0.80 27.18 42.80
CA PHE A 142 -0.35 28.30 43.62
C PHE A 142 -1.44 28.62 44.64
N ASN A 143 -1.05 28.67 45.91
CA ASN A 143 -1.91 29.16 46.96
C ASN A 143 -1.69 30.67 47.16
N PRO A 144 -2.67 31.54 46.88
CA PRO A 144 -2.50 32.99 46.98
C PRO A 144 -2.11 33.49 48.38
N THR A 145 -2.40 32.72 49.44
CA THR A 145 -1.99 33.06 50.81
C THR A 145 -0.51 32.83 51.07
N ASP A 146 0.15 32.03 50.23
CA ASP A 146 1.56 31.69 50.39
C ASP A 146 2.43 32.64 49.53
N PHE A 147 1.94 33.02 48.34
CA PHE A 147 2.56 33.96 47.40
C PHE A 147 2.22 35.43 47.67
N THR A 148 2.30 35.85 48.93
CA THR A 148 1.89 37.22 49.35
C THR A 148 2.74 38.34 48.77
N ARG A 149 3.93 38.04 48.25
CA ARG A 149 4.88 39.01 47.70
C ARG A 149 4.87 39.09 46.17
N LEU A 150 4.19 38.16 45.49
CA LEU A 150 4.21 38.06 44.05
C LEU A 150 3.50 39.26 43.43
N ASP A 151 4.28 40.14 42.81
CA ASP A 151 3.85 41.42 42.24
C ASP A 151 3.78 41.36 40.71
N SER A 152 4.69 40.59 40.10
CA SER A 152 4.84 40.57 38.64
C SER A 152 4.93 39.14 38.09
N ILE A 153 4.14 38.85 37.05
CA ILE A 153 4.22 37.62 36.25
C ILE A 153 4.36 37.99 34.78
N TYR A 154 5.37 37.43 34.11
CA TYR A 154 5.58 37.49 32.67
C TYR A 154 5.57 36.08 32.10
N ALA A 155 4.47 35.65 31.49
CA ALA A 155 4.25 34.30 30.96
C ALA A 155 3.79 34.32 29.50
N ASP A 156 4.31 35.28 28.73
CA ASP A 156 4.05 35.45 27.30
C ASP A 156 4.48 34.21 26.48
N TYR A 157 3.90 33.98 25.32
CA TYR A 157 4.27 32.86 24.44
C TYR A 157 4.21 31.48 25.12
N ASN A 158 3.09 31.19 25.78
CA ASN A 158 2.75 29.87 26.33
C ASN A 158 1.45 29.36 25.67
N HIS A 159 0.71 28.46 26.31
CA HIS A 159 -0.58 27.90 25.90
C HIS A 159 -1.72 28.22 26.89
N ILE A 160 -1.58 29.29 27.68
CA ILE A 160 -2.52 29.65 28.75
C ILE A 160 -3.76 30.33 28.16
N SER A 161 -4.94 29.77 28.41
CA SER A 161 -6.24 30.35 28.07
C SER A 161 -7.05 30.79 29.30
N ASN A 162 -6.87 30.12 30.44
CA ASN A 162 -7.59 30.38 31.67
C ASN A 162 -6.73 31.15 32.67
N ILE A 163 -7.01 32.45 32.81
CA ILE A 163 -6.28 33.35 33.71
C ILE A 163 -6.91 33.47 35.10
N LYS A 164 -8.04 32.81 35.37
CA LYS A 164 -8.74 32.91 36.66
C LYS A 164 -7.89 32.60 37.88
N PRO A 165 -6.94 31.63 37.85
CA PRO A 165 -6.05 31.43 38.99
C PRO A 165 -5.28 32.71 39.38
N LEU A 166 -4.95 33.58 38.42
CA LEU A 166 -4.22 34.83 38.64
C LEU A 166 -5.06 35.93 39.32
N GLU A 167 -6.39 35.86 39.24
CA GLU A 167 -7.29 36.83 39.89
C GLU A 167 -7.27 36.74 41.42
N GLN A 168 -6.72 35.65 41.97
CA GLN A 168 -6.75 35.37 43.39
C GLN A 168 -5.56 35.95 44.15
N PHE A 169 -4.52 36.42 43.45
CA PHE A 169 -3.31 36.95 44.09
C PHE A 169 -3.51 38.40 44.56
N PRO A 170 -3.38 38.68 45.86
CA PRO A 170 -3.72 39.99 46.41
C PRO A 170 -2.71 41.09 46.07
N SER A 171 -1.47 40.72 45.72
CA SER A 171 -0.36 41.65 45.52
C SER A 171 0.05 41.82 44.05
N LEU A 172 -0.60 41.09 43.14
CA LEU A 172 -0.20 41.04 41.74
C LEU A 172 -0.58 42.34 41.02
N SER A 173 0.40 43.15 40.65
CA SER A 173 0.21 44.45 40.00
C SER A 173 0.62 44.49 38.52
N LYS A 174 1.27 43.43 38.02
CA LYS A 174 1.68 43.30 36.60
C LYS A 174 1.52 41.87 36.11
N VAL A 175 0.76 41.70 35.03
CA VAL A 175 0.57 40.41 34.35
C VAL A 175 0.75 40.60 32.85
N HIS A 176 1.80 39.97 32.32
CA HIS A 176 2.09 39.90 30.88
C HIS A 176 1.86 38.47 30.41
N ILE A 177 0.88 38.28 29.53
CA ILE A 177 0.50 36.97 28.98
C ILE A 177 0.12 37.10 27.49
N TYR A 178 0.89 37.84 26.70
CA TYR A 178 0.63 38.02 25.27
C TYR A 178 1.11 36.82 24.43
N SER A 179 0.58 36.70 23.21
CA SER A 179 0.90 35.67 22.22
C SER A 179 0.78 34.23 22.72
N GLN A 180 -0.29 33.91 23.44
CA GLN A 180 -0.61 32.53 23.83
C GLN A 180 -1.02 31.70 22.59
N SER A 181 -0.49 30.48 22.46
CA SER A 181 -0.83 29.53 21.41
C SER A 181 -1.78 28.46 21.97
N ILE A 182 -3.08 28.73 21.97
CA ILE A 182 -4.05 27.79 22.54
C ILE A 182 -4.29 26.67 21.52
N ARG A 183 -3.86 25.44 21.86
CA ARG A 183 -4.09 24.25 21.05
C ARG A 183 -5.38 23.58 21.51
N VAL A 184 -6.40 23.57 20.66
CA VAL A 184 -7.63 22.80 20.91
C VAL A 184 -7.33 21.35 20.48
N PRO A 185 -7.29 20.36 21.38
CA PRO A 185 -7.00 18.98 20.98
C PRO A 185 -8.10 18.44 20.06
N ASN A 186 -7.74 17.50 19.18
CA ASN A 186 -8.58 16.88 18.13
C ASN A 186 -9.93 16.27 18.56
N ASN A 187 -10.32 16.37 19.84
CA ASN A 187 -11.62 15.93 20.38
C ASN A 187 -12.15 16.83 21.52
N GLY A 188 -11.49 17.96 21.84
CA GLY A 188 -11.83 18.84 22.96
C GLY A 188 -12.78 19.99 22.59
N GLY A 189 -12.83 20.35 21.31
CA GLY A 189 -13.91 21.17 20.77
C GLY A 189 -15.08 20.25 20.45
N LYS A 190 -16.12 20.26 21.28
CA LYS A 190 -17.36 19.57 20.95
C LYS A 190 -18.03 20.32 19.79
N ILE A 191 -17.78 19.87 18.56
CA ILE A 191 -18.46 20.38 17.37
C ILE A 191 -19.85 19.76 17.37
N ASP A 192 -20.80 20.39 18.04
CA ASP A 192 -22.19 19.98 17.95
C ASP A 192 -22.74 20.44 16.59
N LEU A 193 -23.03 19.49 15.70
CA LEU A 193 -23.72 19.77 14.43
C LEU A 193 -25.09 20.39 14.74
N LYS A 194 -25.28 21.67 14.37
CA LYS A 194 -26.61 22.27 14.38
C LYS A 194 -27.54 21.43 13.48
N PRO A 195 -28.76 21.12 13.90
CA PRO A 195 -29.78 20.53 13.02
C PRO A 195 -30.24 21.44 11.87
N SER A 196 -29.72 22.67 11.74
CA SER A 196 -30.11 23.61 10.70
C SER A 196 -29.20 23.56 9.48
N ALA A 197 -29.76 23.89 8.30
CA ALA A 197 -29.24 23.70 6.95
C ALA A 197 -27.94 24.43 6.55
N THR A 198 -27.08 24.84 7.49
CA THR A 198 -25.78 25.48 7.22
C THR A 198 -24.73 24.91 8.17
N PRO A 199 -23.68 24.23 7.67
CA PRO A 199 -22.54 23.78 8.47
C PRO A 199 -21.78 24.99 9.04
N GLY A 200 -21.41 24.97 10.31
CA GLY A 200 -20.62 26.01 10.97
C GLY A 200 -19.75 25.42 12.09
N LEU A 201 -18.67 26.12 12.45
CA LEU A 201 -17.78 25.78 13.56
C LEU A 201 -18.30 26.43 14.86
N GLU A 202 -18.24 25.73 16.00
CA GLU A 202 -18.53 26.30 17.32
C GLU A 202 -17.26 26.30 18.17
N VAL A 203 -16.90 27.47 18.70
CA VAL A 203 -15.70 27.67 19.53
C VAL A 203 -16.11 28.47 20.78
N ASP A 204 -16.07 27.82 21.94
CA ASP A 204 -16.33 28.46 23.25
C ASP A 204 -15.12 29.35 23.64
N VAL A 205 -15.05 30.55 23.05
CA VAL A 205 -14.04 31.56 23.42
C VAL A 205 -14.54 32.29 24.66
N LEU A 206 -14.07 31.85 25.83
CA LEU A 206 -14.15 32.44 27.18
C LEU A 206 -15.32 33.40 27.52
N LYS A 207 -15.94 33.13 28.68
CA LYS A 207 -16.68 34.13 29.48
C LYS A 207 -15.75 35.29 29.90
N SER A 208 -15.55 36.26 29.03
CA SER A 208 -15.14 37.60 29.43
C SER A 208 -16.41 38.43 29.61
N ASP A 209 -16.74 38.77 30.84
CA ASP A 209 -17.93 39.57 31.17
C ASP A 209 -17.83 41.00 30.57
N ASN A 210 -16.66 41.40 30.06
CA ASN A 210 -16.38 42.72 29.47
C ASN A 210 -15.82 42.67 28.03
N GLY A 211 -16.15 41.63 27.26
CA GLY A 211 -15.62 41.42 25.91
C GLY A 211 -15.94 42.52 24.89
N GLN A 212 -15.02 43.46 24.68
CA GLN A 212 -14.79 44.13 23.41
C GLN A 212 -13.38 43.72 22.91
N GLY A 213 -13.22 43.42 21.61
CA GLY A 213 -11.87 43.32 20.99
C GLY A 213 -11.46 42.02 20.30
N LEU A 214 -12.35 41.06 20.07
CA LEU A 214 -12.04 39.89 19.23
C LEU A 214 -11.94 40.31 17.76
N THR A 215 -10.79 40.10 17.13
CA THR A 215 -10.58 40.42 15.71
C THR A 215 -10.11 39.16 14.99
N VAL A 216 -11.00 38.51 14.24
CA VAL A 216 -10.62 37.36 13.43
C VAL A 216 -9.77 37.85 12.25
N LYS A 217 -8.48 37.51 12.25
CA LYS A 217 -7.63 37.72 11.08
C LYS A 217 -7.61 36.46 10.23
N LYS A 218 -7.92 36.63 8.95
CA LYS A 218 -7.81 35.61 7.91
C LYS A 218 -6.32 35.41 7.61
N SER A 219 -5.79 34.20 7.74
CA SER A 219 -4.39 33.91 7.41
C SER A 219 -4.16 33.94 5.89
N ASP A 220 -2.94 34.33 5.52
CA ASP A 220 -2.61 35.05 4.29
C ASP A 220 -2.71 34.21 3.01
N GLN A 221 -3.76 34.43 2.20
CA GLN A 221 -3.73 34.46 0.72
C GLN A 221 -4.91 35.25 0.10
N GLY A 222 -5.55 36.13 0.86
CA GLY A 222 -6.61 37.00 0.32
C GLY A 222 -7.07 38.00 1.35
N TRP A 223 -6.71 39.27 1.14
CA TRP A 223 -6.88 40.37 2.08
C TRP A 223 -8.35 40.62 2.39
N GLY A 224 -8.75 40.28 3.60
CA GLY A 224 -10.04 40.63 4.18
C GLY A 224 -10.01 40.32 5.67
N SER A 225 -9.81 41.33 6.51
CA SER A 225 -10.05 41.23 7.95
C SER A 225 -11.54 41.44 8.21
N ALA A 226 -12.23 40.44 8.75
CA ALA A 226 -13.59 40.60 9.24
C ALA A 226 -13.54 40.80 10.76
N THR A 227 -13.77 42.02 11.21
CA THR A 227 -13.96 42.29 12.64
C THR A 227 -15.34 41.77 13.02
N VAL A 228 -15.40 40.62 13.69
CA VAL A 228 -16.65 40.11 14.26
C VAL A 228 -16.81 40.74 15.65
N ALA A 229 -17.75 41.67 15.79
CA ALA A 229 -18.13 42.18 17.09
C ALA A 229 -18.83 41.08 17.89
N LEU A 230 -18.09 40.40 18.78
CA LEU A 230 -18.67 39.45 19.72
C LEU A 230 -19.32 40.22 20.88
N LYS A 231 -20.56 39.88 21.22
CA LYS A 231 -21.22 40.41 22.41
C LYS A 231 -20.64 39.72 23.65
N SER A 232 -20.62 40.41 24.80
CA SER A 232 -20.34 39.77 26.10
C SER A 232 -21.22 38.51 26.26
N GLY A 233 -20.60 37.38 26.61
CA GLY A 233 -21.26 36.07 26.72
C GLY A 233 -21.44 35.30 25.41
N THR A 234 -20.88 35.76 24.29
CA THR A 234 -20.95 35.01 23.01
C THR A 234 -19.95 33.85 23.04
N LYS A 235 -20.48 32.64 23.15
CA LYS A 235 -19.72 31.37 23.12
C LYS A 235 -19.45 30.82 21.72
N ILE A 236 -19.84 31.55 20.67
CA ILE A 236 -19.98 31.00 19.32
C ILE A 236 -19.33 31.95 18.32
N ILE A 237 -18.28 31.48 17.65
CA ILE A 237 -17.75 32.10 16.43
C ILE A 237 -18.34 31.34 15.24
N ASP A 238 -19.39 31.88 14.62
CA ASP A 238 -20.00 31.30 13.42
C ASP A 238 -19.21 31.71 12.17
N ILE A 239 -18.38 30.81 11.65
CA ILE A 239 -17.68 31.00 10.38
C ILE A 239 -18.57 30.46 9.25
N ASN A 240 -19.50 31.29 8.80
CA ASN A 240 -20.49 30.94 7.77
C ASN A 240 -20.05 31.49 6.40
N ASP A 241 -19.00 30.91 5.80
CA ASP A 241 -18.57 31.23 4.43
C ASP A 241 -18.54 29.96 3.56
N ALA A 242 -19.54 29.82 2.71
CA ALA A 242 -19.71 28.67 1.80
C ALA A 242 -18.58 28.53 0.76
N ASN A 243 -17.72 29.54 0.60
CA ASN A 243 -16.57 29.51 -0.32
C ASN A 243 -15.24 29.21 0.39
N TYR A 244 -15.24 28.94 1.69
CA TYR A 244 -14.01 28.79 2.47
C TYR A 244 -13.52 27.34 2.52
N ASP A 245 -12.57 27.01 1.65
CA ASP A 245 -11.79 25.76 1.70
C ASP A 245 -10.86 25.79 2.93
N LEU A 246 -11.18 24.97 3.94
CA LEU A 246 -10.44 24.80 5.19
C LEU A 246 -9.23 23.88 5.07
N ASP A 247 -9.04 23.24 3.92
CA ASP A 247 -8.02 22.22 3.74
C ASP A 247 -6.61 22.82 3.85
N ASN A 248 -5.78 22.25 4.74
CA ASN A 248 -4.43 22.73 5.10
C ASN A 248 -4.35 24.20 5.56
N LYS A 249 -5.46 24.81 6.02
CA LYS A 249 -5.45 26.19 6.51
C LYS A 249 -5.62 26.24 8.03
N ASN A 250 -4.61 26.82 8.68
CA ASN A 250 -4.73 27.22 10.07
C ASN A 250 -5.70 28.40 10.17
N ILE A 251 -6.87 28.15 10.74
CA ILE A 251 -7.70 29.25 11.26
C ILE A 251 -7.01 29.74 12.53
N SER A 252 -6.52 30.98 12.51
CA SER A 252 -6.03 31.66 13.70
C SER A 252 -7.03 32.74 14.11
N VAL A 253 -7.64 32.60 15.29
CA VAL A 253 -8.40 33.69 15.90
C VAL A 253 -7.45 34.46 16.81
N GLU A 254 -7.18 35.72 16.45
CA GLU A 254 -6.44 36.65 17.31
C GLU A 254 -7.44 37.41 18.21
N PHE A 255 -7.25 37.35 19.52
CA PHE A 255 -7.93 38.26 20.45
C PHE A 255 -6.92 39.25 21.01
N ASN A 256 -7.31 40.52 21.11
CA ASN A 256 -6.51 41.55 21.73
C ASN A 256 -7.33 42.20 22.85
N TYR A 257 -6.89 42.04 24.09
CA TYR A 257 -7.40 42.81 25.22
C TYR A 257 -6.27 43.65 25.81
N THR A 258 -6.42 44.96 25.73
CA THR A 258 -5.62 45.93 26.47
C THR A 258 -6.58 46.70 27.37
N GLY A 259 -6.43 46.53 28.68
CA GLY A 259 -7.32 47.13 29.66
C GLY A 259 -6.60 47.47 30.95
N ILE A 260 -7.09 48.51 31.62
CA ILE A 260 -6.71 48.83 33.00
C ILE A 260 -7.71 48.08 33.89
N SER A 261 -7.28 46.98 34.48
CA SER A 261 -8.03 46.30 35.54
C SER A 261 -7.80 47.03 36.86
N ASN A 262 -8.86 47.26 37.64
CA ASN A 262 -8.75 47.83 38.99
C ASN A 262 -7.89 46.96 39.93
N ALA A 263 -7.69 45.68 39.61
CA ALA A 263 -6.88 44.73 40.37
C ALA A 263 -5.42 44.67 39.88
N TRP A 264 -5.14 44.95 38.60
CA TRP A 264 -3.85 44.62 37.97
C TRP A 264 -3.10 45.77 37.32
N GLY A 265 -3.58 47.03 37.40
CA GLY A 265 -2.84 48.19 36.88
C GLY A 265 -2.65 48.21 35.36
N GLN A 266 -1.75 47.37 34.83
CA GLN A 266 -1.51 47.11 33.41
C GLN A 266 -1.77 45.63 33.09
N PHE A 267 -2.72 45.35 32.19
CA PHE A 267 -3.01 44.00 31.69
C PHE A 267 -3.05 43.99 30.16
N SER A 268 -2.26 43.10 29.56
CA SER A 268 -2.18 42.89 28.11
C SER A 268 -2.31 41.40 27.80
N TYR A 269 -3.33 41.03 27.04
CA TYR A 269 -3.58 39.67 26.60
C TYR A 269 -3.83 39.65 25.10
N ASP A 270 -2.91 39.00 24.38
CA ASP A 270 -3.02 38.65 22.97
C ASP A 270 -2.89 37.12 22.90
N GLY A 271 -3.67 36.46 22.06
CA GLY A 271 -3.45 35.04 21.81
C GLY A 271 -4.05 34.59 20.49
N LYS A 272 -3.50 33.49 19.99
CA LYS A 272 -3.91 32.80 18.77
C LYS A 272 -4.53 31.47 19.16
N VAL A 273 -5.78 31.26 18.81
CA VAL A 273 -6.39 29.92 18.84
C VAL A 273 -6.04 29.22 17.54
N LEU A 274 -5.36 28.07 17.63
CA LEU A 274 -5.09 27.20 16.49
C LEU A 274 -6.08 26.04 16.52
N PHE A 275 -6.84 25.88 15.43
CA PHE A 275 -7.71 24.72 15.24
C PHE A 275 -7.01 23.70 14.35
N GLU A 276 -6.59 22.58 14.94
CA GLU A 276 -6.31 21.36 14.18
C GLU A 276 -7.64 20.61 14.07
N VAL A 277 -8.22 20.55 12.87
CA VAL A 277 -9.50 19.87 12.67
C VAL A 277 -9.27 18.62 11.84
N ASP A 278 -9.29 17.47 12.50
CA ASP A 278 -9.23 16.14 11.85
C ASP A 278 -10.64 15.53 11.82
N TYR A 279 -11.37 15.74 10.71
CA TYR A 279 -12.71 15.20 10.55
C TYR A 279 -12.67 13.77 10.00
N LYS A 280 -13.04 12.78 10.83
CA LYS A 280 -13.45 11.44 10.34
C LYS A 280 -14.97 11.38 10.28
N ILE A 281 -15.55 11.66 9.11
CA ILE A 281 -16.99 11.53 8.90
C ILE A 281 -17.23 10.20 8.19
N ALA A 282 -18.01 9.30 8.79
CA ALA A 282 -18.37 8.04 8.13
C ALA A 282 -19.40 8.32 7.02
N THR A 283 -18.98 8.24 5.76
CA THR A 283 -19.91 8.21 4.62
C THR A 283 -20.12 6.77 4.15
N ASN A 284 -21.37 6.41 3.82
CA ASN A 284 -21.71 5.12 3.22
C ASN A 284 -21.32 5.16 1.73
N ALA A 285 -20.06 4.85 1.44
CA ALA A 285 -19.57 4.67 0.08
C ALA A 285 -19.71 3.19 -0.33
N GLU A 286 -20.23 2.94 -1.53
CA GLU A 286 -20.33 1.61 -2.13
C GLU A 286 -19.42 1.52 -3.36
N LEU A 287 -18.71 0.40 -3.49
CA LEU A 287 -17.88 0.06 -4.65
C LEU A 287 -18.42 -1.23 -5.30
N LYS A 288 -18.63 -1.19 -6.62
CA LYS A 288 -19.01 -2.37 -7.42
C LYS A 288 -18.08 -2.52 -8.60
N LEU A 289 -17.32 -3.61 -8.65
CA LEU A 289 -16.41 -3.98 -9.73
C LEU A 289 -17.06 -5.06 -10.61
N VAL A 290 -16.92 -4.96 -11.94
CA VAL A 290 -17.45 -5.94 -12.91
C VAL A 290 -16.43 -6.16 -14.04
N PRO A 291 -15.93 -7.39 -14.26
CA PRO A 291 -15.12 -7.72 -15.43
C PRO A 291 -15.98 -7.82 -16.69
N THR A 292 -15.55 -7.22 -17.79
CA THR A 292 -16.29 -7.17 -19.05
C THR A 292 -15.40 -7.42 -20.28
N ASN A 293 -16.01 -7.82 -21.40
CA ASN A 293 -15.38 -7.78 -22.71
C ASN A 293 -15.39 -6.35 -23.30
N ILE A 294 -14.84 -6.17 -24.51
CA ILE A 294 -14.82 -4.85 -25.19
C ILE A 294 -16.23 -4.28 -25.44
N ASN A 295 -17.24 -5.14 -25.60
CA ASN A 295 -18.64 -4.73 -25.80
C ASN A 295 -19.33 -4.31 -24.48
N GLY A 296 -18.70 -4.57 -23.33
CA GLY A 296 -19.26 -4.28 -22.01
C GLY A 296 -20.11 -5.41 -21.42
N ASP A 297 -20.12 -6.59 -22.03
CA ASP A 297 -20.78 -7.76 -21.47
C ASP A 297 -19.95 -8.34 -20.32
N GLU A 298 -20.59 -8.69 -19.21
CA GLU A 298 -19.93 -9.31 -18.06
C GLU A 298 -19.34 -10.68 -18.44
N ILE A 299 -18.09 -10.92 -18.06
CA ILE A 299 -17.37 -12.17 -18.36
C ILE A 299 -16.97 -12.90 -17.08
N THR A 300 -17.06 -14.22 -17.10
CA THR A 300 -16.59 -15.09 -16.00
C THR A 300 -15.39 -15.94 -16.41
N GLU A 301 -15.12 -16.03 -17.71
CA GLU A 301 -14.08 -16.85 -18.33
C GLU A 301 -13.42 -16.07 -19.49
N ILE A 302 -12.13 -16.32 -19.74
CA ILE A 302 -11.34 -15.64 -20.77
C ILE A 302 -10.23 -16.54 -21.33
N GLU A 303 -9.89 -16.42 -22.62
CA GLU A 303 -8.77 -17.18 -23.20
C GLU A 303 -7.40 -16.56 -22.84
N PRO A 304 -6.29 -17.33 -22.81
CA PRO A 304 -4.94 -16.77 -22.79
C PRO A 304 -4.74 -15.76 -23.93
N GLY A 305 -4.11 -14.63 -23.63
CA GLY A 305 -3.87 -13.56 -24.59
C GLY A 305 -5.03 -12.58 -24.83
N GLU A 306 -6.23 -12.83 -24.31
CA GLU A 306 -7.36 -11.89 -24.43
C GLU A 306 -7.31 -10.74 -23.39
N ILE A 307 -8.09 -9.68 -23.65
CA ILE A 307 -8.18 -8.49 -22.81
C ILE A 307 -9.41 -8.53 -21.89
N ILE A 308 -9.22 -8.16 -20.62
CA ILE A 308 -10.29 -7.90 -19.64
C ILE A 308 -10.46 -6.39 -19.43
N TYR A 309 -11.71 -5.91 -19.46
CA TYR A 309 -12.10 -4.55 -19.10
C TYR A 309 -12.79 -4.58 -17.73
N TRP A 310 -12.10 -4.17 -16.68
CA TRP A 310 -12.62 -4.10 -15.31
C TRP A 310 -13.31 -2.76 -15.06
N ARG A 311 -14.65 -2.77 -15.00
CA ARG A 311 -15.47 -1.58 -14.81
C ARG A 311 -15.89 -1.47 -13.34
N ALA A 312 -15.43 -0.43 -12.66
CA ALA A 312 -15.78 -0.13 -11.28
C ALA A 312 -16.74 1.06 -11.22
N LYS A 313 -17.73 0.98 -10.33
CA LYS A 313 -18.67 2.05 -10.03
C LYS A 313 -18.61 2.39 -8.55
N ILE A 314 -18.35 3.66 -8.25
CA ILE A 314 -18.31 4.19 -6.88
C ILE A 314 -19.54 5.07 -6.68
N LYS A 315 -20.28 4.86 -5.58
CA LYS A 315 -21.46 5.65 -5.22
C LYS A 315 -21.35 6.14 -3.77
N GLY A 316 -21.53 7.43 -3.54
CA GLY A 316 -21.61 8.02 -2.19
C GLY A 316 -23.02 8.53 -1.89
N THR A 317 -23.64 8.16 -0.76
CA THR A 317 -25.03 8.54 -0.46
C THR A 317 -25.21 9.91 0.19
N ASP A 318 -24.16 10.54 0.72
CA ASP A 318 -24.28 11.75 1.57
C ASP A 318 -23.26 12.86 1.24
N VAL A 319 -22.75 12.89 0.00
CA VAL A 319 -21.64 13.78 -0.42
C VAL A 319 -22.03 15.27 -0.45
N ASP A 320 -23.34 15.58 -0.52
CA ASP A 320 -23.86 16.96 -0.64
C ASP A 320 -23.58 17.85 0.59
N ARG A 321 -23.07 17.29 1.69
CA ARG A 321 -22.95 17.97 2.99
C ARG A 321 -21.52 18.25 3.43
N PHE A 322 -20.50 17.93 2.64
CA PHE A 322 -19.10 18.01 3.10
C PHE A 322 -18.21 18.85 2.17
N LEU A 323 -17.56 19.83 2.79
CA LEU A 323 -16.74 20.90 2.18
C LEU A 323 -15.27 20.48 1.94
N MET A 324 -14.96 19.19 1.75
CA MET A 324 -13.57 18.72 1.82
C MET A 324 -13.15 17.90 0.59
N LYS A 325 -11.92 18.13 0.13
CA LYS A 325 -11.20 17.36 -0.89
C LYS A 325 -10.83 15.99 -0.29
N PRO A 326 -11.46 14.88 -0.71
CA PRO A 326 -11.18 13.58 -0.12
C PRO A 326 -9.98 12.95 -0.82
N GLU A 327 -8.80 12.91 -0.20
CA GLU A 327 -7.61 12.25 -0.77
C GLU A 327 -7.89 10.77 -1.10
N PHE A 328 -7.88 10.40 -2.38
CA PHE A 328 -8.09 9.02 -2.83
C PHE A 328 -6.78 8.25 -2.94
N ILE A 329 -6.65 7.18 -2.16
CA ILE A 329 -5.56 6.20 -2.29
C ILE A 329 -6.15 4.92 -2.86
N TYR A 330 -5.63 4.48 -4.00
CA TYR A 330 -5.99 3.19 -4.59
C TYR A 330 -4.78 2.28 -4.72
N HIS A 331 -5.00 0.99 -4.50
CA HIS A 331 -4.00 -0.05 -4.68
C HIS A 331 -4.62 -1.16 -5.54
N LEU A 332 -4.04 -1.36 -6.71
CA LEU A 332 -4.32 -2.50 -7.56
C LEU A 332 -3.37 -3.63 -7.16
N GLN A 333 -3.93 -4.76 -6.78
CA GLN A 333 -3.17 -6.00 -6.60
C GLN A 333 -3.73 -7.02 -7.59
N TYR A 334 -2.83 -7.70 -8.28
CA TYR A 334 -3.13 -8.81 -9.17
C TYR A 334 -2.28 -10.01 -8.79
N THR A 335 -2.71 -11.20 -9.21
CA THR A 335 -1.90 -12.41 -9.12
C THR A 335 -0.74 -12.26 -10.12
N GLU A 336 0.51 -12.19 -9.62
CA GLU A 336 1.73 -11.85 -10.39
C GLU A 336 2.04 -12.76 -11.61
N HIS A 337 1.29 -13.84 -11.78
CA HIS A 337 1.65 -14.92 -12.70
C HIS A 337 0.91 -14.89 -14.06
N ASP A 338 -0.28 -14.26 -14.18
CA ASP A 338 -1.14 -14.45 -15.37
C ASP A 338 -1.61 -13.16 -16.08
N ILE A 339 -1.18 -11.97 -15.63
CA ILE A 339 -1.58 -10.67 -16.22
C ILE A 339 -0.34 -9.88 -16.70
N LEU A 340 -0.46 -9.18 -17.83
CA LEU A 340 0.47 -8.14 -18.28
C LEU A 340 -0.12 -6.74 -18.06
N ASP A 341 0.73 -5.82 -17.58
CA ASP A 341 0.43 -4.39 -17.50
C ASP A 341 1.52 -3.61 -18.26
N PRO A 342 1.20 -2.66 -19.17
CA PRO A 342 -0.10 -2.35 -19.80
C PRO A 342 -0.18 -2.79 -21.27
N TYR A 343 -1.34 -3.32 -21.70
CA TYR A 343 -1.64 -3.61 -23.11
C TYR A 343 -3.00 -3.04 -23.51
N VAL A 344 -3.03 -2.37 -24.66
CA VAL A 344 -4.22 -1.74 -25.22
C VAL A 344 -4.40 -2.32 -26.62
N GLU A 345 -5.56 -2.92 -26.89
CA GLU A 345 -5.86 -3.46 -28.23
C GLU A 345 -5.83 -2.32 -29.26
N PRO A 346 -5.02 -2.37 -30.33
CA PRO A 346 -5.00 -1.32 -31.35
C PRO A 346 -6.35 -1.12 -32.05
N SER A 347 -7.25 -2.11 -31.99
CA SER A 347 -8.61 -2.03 -32.52
C SER A 347 -9.61 -1.35 -31.59
N ASP A 348 -9.27 -1.08 -30.33
CA ASP A 348 -10.13 -0.31 -29.44
C ASP A 348 -10.18 1.15 -29.93
N SER A 349 -11.38 1.63 -30.22
CA SER A 349 -11.63 3.02 -30.64
C SER A 349 -11.15 4.06 -29.62
N LEU A 350 -10.94 3.64 -28.38
CA LEU A 350 -10.51 4.45 -27.25
C LEU A 350 -9.04 4.19 -26.88
N ALA A 351 -8.29 3.46 -27.71
CA ALA A 351 -6.92 3.04 -27.42
C ALA A 351 -5.98 4.20 -27.02
N SER A 352 -6.15 5.37 -27.64
CA SER A 352 -5.35 6.57 -27.33
C SER A 352 -5.67 7.20 -25.97
N GLU A 353 -6.76 6.79 -25.32
CA GLU A 353 -7.23 7.32 -24.04
C GLU A 353 -6.74 6.50 -22.83
N TYR A 354 -6.20 5.29 -23.08
CA TYR A 354 -5.61 4.45 -22.04
C TYR A 354 -4.19 4.89 -21.72
N VAL A 355 -3.94 5.24 -20.45
CA VAL A 355 -2.60 5.58 -19.95
C VAL A 355 -2.14 4.44 -19.06
N ASN A 356 -1.13 3.69 -19.52
CA ASN A 356 -0.67 2.47 -18.87
C ASN A 356 -1.84 1.53 -18.53
N GLY A 357 -2.69 1.20 -19.52
CA GLY A 357 -3.75 0.21 -19.35
C GLY A 357 -4.97 0.70 -18.58
N ALA A 358 -4.97 1.90 -17.99
CA ALA A 358 -6.12 2.44 -17.27
C ALA A 358 -6.78 3.59 -18.03
N ARG A 359 -8.12 3.65 -17.98
CA ARG A 359 -8.94 4.72 -18.56
C ARG A 359 -10.06 5.13 -17.60
N VAL A 360 -10.13 6.42 -17.29
CA VAL A 360 -11.13 6.96 -16.37
C VAL A 360 -12.21 7.68 -17.17
N GLU A 361 -13.47 7.29 -16.96
CA GLU A 361 -14.64 7.95 -17.53
C GLU A 361 -15.56 8.45 -16.43
N ILE A 362 -16.10 9.65 -16.59
CA ILE A 362 -17.08 10.17 -15.65
C ILE A 362 -18.37 10.45 -16.43
N ASN A 363 -19.42 9.68 -16.13
CA ASN A 363 -20.70 9.72 -16.86
C ASN A 363 -20.54 9.55 -18.38
N GLY A 364 -19.63 8.66 -18.81
CA GLY A 364 -19.33 8.43 -20.23
C GLY A 364 -18.46 9.51 -20.89
N VAL A 365 -17.85 10.41 -20.12
CA VAL A 365 -16.88 11.40 -20.62
C VAL A 365 -15.48 11.04 -20.14
N TYR A 366 -14.55 10.86 -21.08
CA TYR A 366 -13.14 10.59 -20.79
C TYR A 366 -12.47 11.76 -20.06
N VAL A 367 -11.62 11.45 -19.07
CA VAL A 367 -10.78 12.41 -18.37
C VAL A 367 -9.30 12.11 -18.65
N PRO A 368 -8.58 12.97 -19.39
CA PRO A 368 -7.17 12.73 -19.71
C PRO A 368 -6.29 12.78 -18.45
N THR A 369 -5.47 11.75 -18.26
CA THR A 369 -4.50 11.64 -17.17
C THR A 369 -3.09 11.97 -17.69
N PRO A 370 -2.28 12.77 -16.96
CA PRO A 370 -0.87 12.95 -17.33
C PRO A 370 -0.09 11.63 -17.21
N SER A 371 0.99 11.49 -17.98
CA SER A 371 1.86 10.31 -17.99
C SER A 371 2.46 10.02 -16.60
N GLY A 372 1.92 9.02 -15.90
CA GLY A 372 2.38 8.54 -14.60
C GLY A 372 1.30 7.68 -13.93
N ILE A 373 1.65 6.44 -13.53
CA ILE A 373 0.71 5.35 -13.17
C ILE A 373 -0.14 5.59 -11.92
N TRP A 374 0.10 6.63 -11.12
CA TRP A 374 -0.39 6.66 -9.73
C TRP A 374 -1.09 7.94 -9.29
N SER A 375 -1.65 8.73 -10.22
CA SER A 375 -2.46 9.90 -9.89
C SER A 375 -3.29 10.34 -11.11
N PRO A 376 -4.41 9.68 -11.43
CA PRO A 376 -5.45 10.35 -12.20
C PRO A 376 -5.80 11.56 -11.37
N GLN A 377 -5.55 12.77 -11.89
CA GLN A 377 -5.64 14.03 -11.17
C GLN A 377 -6.71 13.95 -10.08
N VAL A 378 -6.20 13.68 -8.89
CA VAL A 378 -6.94 13.40 -7.68
C VAL A 378 -7.98 14.53 -7.53
N ASP A 379 -7.59 15.76 -7.83
CA ASP A 379 -8.43 16.97 -7.92
C ASP A 379 -9.57 16.99 -8.96
N ALA A 380 -9.41 16.37 -10.14
CA ALA A 380 -10.47 16.31 -11.15
C ALA A 380 -11.54 15.28 -10.78
N LEU A 381 -11.11 14.09 -10.33
CA LEU A 381 -11.99 13.07 -9.78
C LEU A 381 -12.69 13.59 -8.49
N HIS A 382 -11.97 14.36 -7.66
CA HIS A 382 -12.49 15.05 -6.47
C HIS A 382 -13.65 16.00 -6.78
N ASN A 383 -13.42 16.97 -7.67
CA ASN A 383 -14.42 18.00 -7.99
C ASN A 383 -15.68 17.39 -8.62
N MET A 384 -15.57 16.20 -9.21
CA MET A 384 -16.64 15.56 -9.97
C MET A 384 -17.44 14.53 -9.17
N ILE A 385 -16.83 13.75 -8.27
CA ILE A 385 -17.56 12.91 -7.28
C ILE A 385 -18.40 13.80 -6.36
N ASN A 386 -17.82 14.90 -5.87
CA ASN A 386 -18.52 15.88 -5.04
C ASN A 386 -19.73 16.51 -5.75
N LYS A 387 -19.71 16.60 -7.09
CA LYS A 387 -20.80 17.19 -7.88
C LYS A 387 -21.89 16.18 -8.28
N ASN A 388 -21.50 14.95 -8.59
CA ASN A 388 -22.37 13.99 -9.31
C ASN A 388 -22.70 12.71 -8.53
N LYS A 389 -22.14 12.49 -7.34
CA LYS A 389 -22.39 11.34 -6.44
C LYS A 389 -21.96 9.96 -6.95
N VAL A 390 -21.46 9.87 -8.19
CA VAL A 390 -21.08 8.64 -8.88
C VAL A 390 -19.82 8.87 -9.71
N ALA A 391 -18.89 7.92 -9.66
CA ALA A 391 -17.75 7.83 -10.58
C ALA A 391 -17.66 6.42 -11.18
N ASP A 392 -17.40 6.34 -12.48
CA ASP A 392 -17.13 5.09 -13.19
C ASP A 392 -15.62 5.01 -13.48
N ILE A 393 -15.00 3.85 -13.40
CA ILE A 393 -13.56 3.66 -13.61
C ILE A 393 -13.38 2.40 -14.47
N THR A 394 -12.57 2.46 -15.54
CA THR A 394 -12.27 1.30 -16.38
C THR A 394 -10.78 0.98 -16.35
N ILE A 395 -10.43 -0.24 -15.95
CA ILE A 395 -9.05 -0.73 -15.97
C ILE A 395 -8.95 -1.83 -17.02
N VAL A 396 -7.94 -1.81 -17.86
CA VAL A 396 -7.75 -2.76 -18.96
C VAL A 396 -6.46 -3.55 -18.74
N THR A 397 -6.61 -4.87 -18.76
CA THR A 397 -5.50 -5.80 -18.52
C THR A 397 -5.50 -6.89 -19.58
N LYS A 398 -4.32 -7.33 -20.02
CA LYS A 398 -4.19 -8.49 -20.93
C LYS A 398 -3.79 -9.72 -20.13
N VAL A 399 -4.47 -10.84 -20.35
CA VAL A 399 -4.06 -12.15 -19.82
C VAL A 399 -2.82 -12.60 -20.57
N ARG A 400 -1.80 -13.08 -19.86
CA ARG A 400 -0.58 -13.54 -20.53
C ARG A 400 -0.89 -14.66 -21.53
N ASP A 401 -0.11 -14.69 -22.60
CA ASP A 401 -0.22 -15.74 -23.61
C ASP A 401 0.19 -17.11 -23.03
N ASP A 402 0.97 -17.14 -21.94
CA ASP A 402 1.40 -18.33 -21.18
C ASP A 402 0.59 -18.59 -19.90
N ALA A 403 -0.54 -17.90 -19.70
CA ALA A 403 -1.38 -18.09 -18.52
C ALA A 403 -1.90 -19.53 -18.44
N THR A 404 -1.77 -20.16 -17.28
CA THR A 404 -2.14 -21.59 -17.15
C THR A 404 -3.67 -21.75 -17.23
N PRO A 405 -4.17 -22.67 -18.07
CA PRO A 405 -5.55 -23.18 -18.02
C PRO A 405 -6.11 -23.36 -16.61
N GLU A 406 -7.35 -22.93 -16.38
CA GLU A 406 -8.06 -23.02 -15.08
C GLU A 406 -7.50 -22.12 -13.95
N ASN A 407 -6.45 -21.32 -14.19
CA ASN A 407 -6.02 -20.32 -13.22
C ASN A 407 -7.04 -19.19 -13.05
N ASN A 408 -7.00 -18.56 -11.88
CA ASN A 408 -7.83 -17.42 -11.55
C ASN A 408 -7.07 -16.11 -11.73
N VAL A 409 -7.61 -15.25 -12.57
CA VAL A 409 -7.18 -13.87 -12.75
C VAL A 409 -7.97 -12.99 -11.79
N ASN A 410 -7.29 -12.34 -10.84
CA ASN A 410 -7.94 -11.51 -9.82
C ASN A 410 -7.56 -10.04 -9.99
N LEU A 411 -8.56 -9.15 -9.87
CA LEU A 411 -8.35 -7.74 -9.64
C LEU A 411 -8.88 -7.35 -8.27
N HIS A 412 -7.98 -6.84 -7.43
CA HIS A 412 -8.32 -6.23 -6.15
C HIS A 412 -8.35 -4.71 -6.31
N LEU A 413 -9.52 -4.10 -6.20
CA LEU A 413 -9.65 -2.64 -6.20
C LEU A 413 -9.93 -2.15 -4.77
N ASN A 414 -8.95 -1.42 -4.24
CA ASN A 414 -9.08 -0.71 -2.99
C ASN A 414 -9.28 0.76 -3.27
N VAL A 415 -10.27 1.38 -2.63
CA VAL A 415 -10.46 2.83 -2.66
C VAL A 415 -10.53 3.30 -1.22
N GLU A 416 -9.63 4.18 -0.85
CA GLU A 416 -9.62 4.82 0.47
C GLU A 416 -9.70 6.32 0.28
N GLY A 417 -10.53 6.98 1.08
CA GLY A 417 -10.67 8.42 1.12
C GLY A 417 -10.36 8.94 2.53
N LYS A 418 -9.83 10.16 2.65
CA LYS A 418 -9.66 10.83 3.95
C LYS A 418 -10.93 10.80 4.83
N ASN A 419 -12.11 10.82 4.20
CA ASN A 419 -13.43 10.92 4.82
C ASN A 419 -14.34 9.70 4.58
N PHE A 420 -13.81 8.53 4.24
CA PHE A 420 -14.57 7.28 4.29
C PHE A 420 -13.65 6.09 4.55
N PRO A 421 -14.12 5.07 5.29
CA PRO A 421 -13.33 3.88 5.53
C PRO A 421 -12.97 3.21 4.20
N ARG A 422 -11.75 2.68 4.07
CA ARG A 422 -11.30 1.95 2.88
C ARG A 422 -12.35 0.93 2.44
N ILE A 423 -12.92 1.16 1.26
CA ILE A 423 -13.85 0.25 0.59
C ILE A 423 -13.08 -0.64 -0.38
N ARG A 424 -13.53 -1.89 -0.53
CA ARG A 424 -12.81 -2.92 -1.28
C ARG A 424 -13.79 -3.76 -2.07
N ASP A 425 -13.44 -4.07 -3.29
CA ASP A 425 -14.10 -5.10 -4.08
C ASP A 425 -13.04 -5.94 -4.80
N THR A 426 -13.36 -7.20 -5.05
CA THR A 426 -12.47 -8.16 -5.71
C THR A 426 -13.28 -8.97 -6.69
N LYS A 427 -12.78 -9.06 -7.91
CA LYS A 427 -13.38 -9.87 -8.97
C LYS A 427 -12.37 -10.83 -9.56
N THR A 428 -12.89 -12.00 -9.95
CA THR A 428 -12.14 -13.13 -10.46
C THR A 428 -12.69 -13.53 -11.82
N VAL A 429 -11.80 -13.74 -12.79
CA VAL A 429 -12.10 -14.32 -14.11
C VAL A 429 -11.25 -15.57 -14.25
N LYS A 430 -11.83 -16.67 -14.73
CA LYS A 430 -11.09 -17.91 -14.98
C LYS A 430 -10.43 -17.90 -16.36
N VAL A 431 -9.17 -18.33 -16.42
CA VAL A 431 -8.52 -18.65 -17.71
C VAL A 431 -9.15 -19.94 -18.22
N LYS A 432 -9.72 -19.90 -19.40
CA LYS A 432 -10.32 -21.07 -20.03
C LYS A 432 -9.28 -22.16 -20.23
N ALA A 433 -9.70 -23.40 -20.08
CA ALA A 433 -8.86 -24.51 -20.45
C ALA A 433 -8.59 -24.48 -21.96
N GLY A 434 -7.33 -24.36 -22.35
CA GLY A 434 -6.93 -24.53 -23.74
C GLY A 434 -7.47 -25.87 -24.25
N ALA A 435 -8.06 -25.87 -25.43
CA ALA A 435 -8.37 -27.13 -26.10
C ALA A 435 -7.06 -27.95 -26.20
N PRO A 436 -7.07 -29.26 -25.86
CA PRO A 436 -5.86 -30.07 -25.94
C PRO A 436 -5.25 -29.94 -27.34
N GLU A 437 -3.93 -29.74 -27.43
CA GLU A 437 -3.22 -29.73 -28.71
C GLU A 437 -3.64 -30.98 -29.51
N GLU A 438 -4.28 -30.74 -30.65
CA GLU A 438 -4.82 -31.83 -31.45
C GLU A 438 -3.68 -32.62 -32.07
N LEU A 439 -3.45 -33.83 -31.57
CA LEU A 439 -2.88 -34.89 -32.37
C LEU A 439 -3.86 -35.16 -33.51
N ASN A 440 -3.65 -34.51 -34.65
CA ASN A 440 -4.46 -34.69 -35.85
C ASN A 440 -4.16 -36.05 -36.47
N LEU A 441 -4.73 -37.08 -35.84
CA LEU A 441 -4.66 -38.46 -36.27
C LEU A 441 -5.52 -38.64 -37.52
N THR A 442 -4.90 -38.63 -38.69
CA THR A 442 -5.43 -39.31 -39.89
C THR A 442 -5.07 -40.81 -39.86
N VAL A 443 -5.12 -41.43 -38.67
CA VAL A 443 -4.93 -42.89 -38.54
C VAL A 443 -6.12 -43.64 -39.13
N PRO A 444 -5.90 -44.86 -39.65
CA PRO A 444 -7.00 -45.73 -40.03
C PRO A 444 -7.91 -45.95 -38.82
N LYS A 445 -9.23 -45.91 -39.02
CA LYS A 445 -10.21 -46.12 -37.93
C LYS A 445 -10.05 -47.50 -37.25
N ARG A 446 -9.34 -48.44 -37.88
CA ARG A 446 -9.00 -49.79 -37.38
C ARG A 446 -7.89 -50.43 -38.22
N PHE A 447 -7.16 -51.40 -37.65
CA PHE A 447 -6.33 -52.36 -38.39
C PHE A 447 -7.11 -53.68 -38.50
N ASP A 448 -7.56 -54.06 -39.70
CA ASP A 448 -8.33 -55.30 -39.92
C ASP A 448 -7.45 -56.40 -40.52
N PHE A 449 -7.22 -57.48 -39.77
CA PHE A 449 -6.48 -58.65 -40.23
C PHE A 449 -7.40 -59.71 -40.86
N GLY A 450 -8.70 -59.44 -40.98
CA GLY A 450 -9.71 -60.32 -41.54
C GLY A 450 -10.10 -61.48 -40.62
N LYS A 451 -11.10 -62.27 -41.04
CA LYS A 451 -11.51 -63.49 -40.34
C LYS A 451 -10.58 -64.64 -40.73
N LYS A 452 -9.78 -65.12 -39.78
CA LYS A 452 -8.89 -66.28 -39.98
C LYS A 452 -9.46 -67.49 -39.26
N ASN A 453 -9.93 -68.48 -40.02
CA ASN A 453 -10.52 -69.71 -39.50
C ASN A 453 -9.46 -70.80 -39.30
N GLU A 454 -8.56 -70.66 -38.32
CA GLU A 454 -7.61 -71.73 -38.00
C GLU A 454 -7.33 -71.83 -36.49
N ALA A 455 -7.63 -72.99 -35.89
CA ALA A 455 -7.06 -73.37 -34.60
C ALA A 455 -5.61 -73.82 -34.84
N SER A 456 -4.63 -72.95 -34.59
CA SER A 456 -3.22 -73.26 -34.88
C SER A 456 -2.42 -73.62 -33.63
N LYS A 457 -1.77 -74.80 -33.66
CA LYS A 457 -0.76 -75.23 -32.67
C LYS A 457 0.60 -74.56 -32.87
N LEU A 458 0.76 -73.74 -33.91
CA LEU A 458 2.00 -73.06 -34.26
C LEU A 458 1.78 -71.54 -34.24
N GLU A 459 2.88 -70.79 -34.10
CA GLU A 459 2.87 -69.35 -34.24
C GLU A 459 2.47 -68.96 -35.66
N LYS A 460 1.71 -67.87 -35.79
CA LYS A 460 1.20 -67.39 -37.07
C LYS A 460 1.41 -65.90 -37.18
N THR A 461 1.83 -65.46 -38.36
CA THR A 461 1.91 -64.06 -38.73
C THR A 461 0.82 -63.76 -39.74
N TYR A 462 -0.05 -62.81 -39.41
CA TYR A 462 -1.12 -62.34 -40.28
C TYR A 462 -0.74 -61.00 -40.88
N SER A 463 -0.75 -60.92 -42.20
CA SER A 463 -0.74 -59.64 -42.91
C SER A 463 -2.11 -58.99 -42.83
N LEU A 464 -2.11 -57.68 -42.85
CA LEU A 464 -3.31 -56.86 -42.84
C LEU A 464 -4.18 -57.15 -44.08
N ASP A 465 -5.51 -57.15 -43.90
CA ASP A 465 -6.46 -57.43 -44.98
C ASP A 465 -6.74 -56.17 -45.80
N THR A 466 -5.95 -55.96 -46.87
CA THR A 466 -6.08 -54.80 -47.77
C THR A 466 -7.48 -54.63 -48.35
N LYS A 467 -8.30 -55.68 -48.41
CA LYS A 467 -9.66 -55.62 -48.98
C LYS A 467 -10.70 -55.09 -48.00
N ALA A 468 -10.37 -55.02 -46.71
CA ALA A 468 -11.26 -54.52 -45.66
C ALA A 468 -11.26 -52.99 -45.53
N HIS A 469 -10.47 -52.31 -46.37
CA HIS A 469 -10.22 -50.88 -46.39
C HIS A 469 -10.75 -50.24 -47.67
N SER A 470 -11.30 -49.03 -47.60
CA SER A 470 -11.86 -48.32 -48.77
C SER A 470 -10.77 -47.62 -49.58
N ASN A 471 -10.97 -47.38 -50.89
CA ASN A 471 -10.01 -46.66 -51.74
C ASN A 471 -9.70 -45.22 -51.29
N ASP A 472 -10.56 -44.64 -50.43
CA ASP A 472 -10.36 -43.31 -49.83
C ASP A 472 -9.41 -43.35 -48.61
N GLU A 473 -9.07 -44.54 -48.11
CA GLU A 473 -8.02 -44.76 -47.12
C GLU A 473 -6.70 -44.91 -47.88
N GLN A 474 -5.78 -43.98 -47.66
CA GLN A 474 -4.47 -43.87 -48.33
C GLN A 474 -3.80 -45.23 -48.63
N THR A 475 -3.67 -45.54 -49.92
CA THR A 475 -3.11 -46.82 -50.41
C THR A 475 -1.59 -46.94 -50.23
N ASP A 476 -0.93 -45.87 -49.82
CA ASP A 476 0.51 -45.78 -49.56
C ASP A 476 0.88 -46.11 -48.09
N GLY A 477 -0.10 -46.39 -47.23
CA GLY A 477 0.12 -46.83 -45.85
C GLY A 477 -0.59 -45.96 -44.81
N PHE A 478 -0.26 -46.17 -43.54
CA PHE A 478 -0.83 -45.43 -42.42
C PHE A 478 0.05 -44.25 -42.04
N LYS A 479 -0.56 -43.08 -41.80
CA LYS A 479 0.19 -41.88 -41.42
C LYS A 479 -0.11 -41.48 -39.98
N ILE A 480 0.96 -41.13 -39.26
CA ILE A 480 0.89 -40.44 -37.98
C ILE A 480 1.49 -39.06 -38.24
N ARG A 481 0.68 -38.00 -38.08
CA ARG A 481 1.15 -36.63 -38.25
C ARG A 481 1.46 -36.03 -36.88
N VAL A 482 2.63 -35.40 -36.79
CA VAL A 482 3.04 -34.59 -35.65
C VAL A 482 3.31 -33.19 -36.16
N THR A 483 2.72 -32.19 -35.50
CA THR A 483 2.93 -30.79 -35.80
C THR A 483 3.59 -30.15 -34.61
N ASP A 484 4.76 -29.57 -34.82
CA ASP A 484 5.47 -28.77 -33.84
C ASP A 484 5.61 -27.33 -34.37
N SER A 485 4.91 -26.41 -33.72
CA SER A 485 4.84 -25.00 -34.11
C SER A 485 5.78 -24.08 -33.31
N MET A 486 6.56 -24.61 -32.37
CA MET A 486 7.26 -23.80 -31.37
C MET A 486 8.75 -23.56 -31.71
N ARG A 487 9.11 -22.28 -31.85
CA ARG A 487 10.49 -21.79 -32.12
C ARG A 487 11.37 -21.51 -30.89
N ASN A 488 10.89 -21.82 -29.68
CA ASN A 488 11.40 -21.17 -28.48
C ASN A 488 12.65 -21.87 -27.88
N ALA A 489 13.61 -21.07 -27.44
CA ALA A 489 14.91 -21.51 -26.91
C ALA A 489 14.86 -22.19 -25.53
N ASN A 490 13.67 -22.45 -24.96
CA ASN A 490 13.45 -23.09 -23.65
C ASN A 490 12.73 -24.45 -23.73
N ARG A 491 12.69 -25.06 -24.92
CA ARG A 491 12.03 -26.36 -25.16
C ARG A 491 12.57 -27.50 -24.28
N VAL A 492 11.66 -28.40 -23.94
CA VAL A 492 11.85 -29.78 -23.45
C VAL A 492 11.70 -30.73 -24.64
N ASP A 493 12.35 -31.89 -24.61
CA ASP A 493 12.37 -32.81 -25.76
C ASP A 493 10.96 -33.43 -25.96
N TRP A 494 10.56 -33.78 -27.20
CA TRP A 494 9.32 -34.55 -27.38
C TRP A 494 9.56 -35.97 -27.86
N GLU A 495 8.67 -36.85 -27.43
CA GLU A 495 8.65 -38.26 -27.79
C GLU A 495 7.24 -38.68 -28.25
N VAL A 496 7.17 -39.41 -29.36
CA VAL A 496 5.95 -40.10 -29.80
C VAL A 496 6.05 -41.55 -29.39
N VAL A 497 5.16 -41.97 -28.48
CA VAL A 497 5.11 -43.35 -28.00
C VAL A 497 3.83 -44.05 -28.42
N GLY A 498 3.96 -45.32 -28.82
CA GLY A 498 2.84 -46.18 -29.19
C GLY A 498 2.59 -47.26 -28.14
N LYS A 499 1.32 -47.53 -27.82
CA LYS A 499 0.93 -48.63 -26.92
C LYS A 499 -0.24 -49.42 -27.48
N LEU A 500 -0.15 -50.75 -27.44
CA LEU A 500 -1.23 -51.67 -27.80
C LEU A 500 -1.90 -52.23 -26.54
N SER A 501 -3.20 -52.01 -26.40
CA SER A 501 -3.99 -52.64 -25.33
C SER A 501 -4.00 -54.17 -25.47
N ASP A 502 -4.47 -54.88 -24.44
CA ASP A 502 -4.80 -56.30 -24.61
C ASP A 502 -5.76 -56.49 -25.79
N LEU A 503 -5.54 -57.54 -26.58
CA LEU A 503 -6.49 -57.99 -27.60
C LEU A 503 -7.58 -58.80 -26.90
N THR A 504 -8.77 -58.23 -26.74
CA THR A 504 -9.85 -58.83 -25.93
C THR A 504 -11.02 -59.28 -26.79
N ALA A 505 -11.54 -60.47 -26.48
CA ALA A 505 -12.78 -60.97 -27.05
C ALA A 505 -14.00 -60.34 -26.36
N SER A 506 -15.18 -60.49 -26.96
CA SER A 506 -16.45 -60.00 -26.41
C SER A 506 -16.82 -60.57 -25.03
N ASN A 507 -16.22 -61.69 -24.64
CA ASN A 507 -16.38 -62.30 -23.31
C ASN A 507 -15.31 -61.84 -22.29
N GLY A 508 -14.47 -60.87 -22.65
CA GLY A 508 -13.39 -60.34 -21.80
C GLY A 508 -12.12 -61.19 -21.78
N ALA A 509 -12.05 -62.31 -22.51
CA ALA A 509 -10.83 -63.10 -22.59
C ALA A 509 -9.78 -62.40 -23.47
N ALA A 510 -8.56 -62.25 -22.96
CA ALA A 510 -7.43 -61.77 -23.74
C ALA A 510 -6.85 -62.87 -24.65
N LEU A 511 -6.50 -62.53 -25.88
CA LEU A 511 -5.75 -63.38 -26.80
C LEU A 511 -4.32 -63.48 -26.28
N LYS A 512 -4.00 -64.56 -25.56
CA LYS A 512 -2.64 -64.81 -25.03
C LYS A 512 -2.39 -66.30 -24.83
N ASN A 513 -1.13 -66.71 -24.93
CA ASN A 513 -0.65 -67.98 -24.41
C ASN A 513 0.03 -67.74 -23.05
N ALA A 514 0.24 -68.77 -22.23
CA ALA A 514 0.77 -68.72 -20.86
C ALA A 514 2.10 -67.97 -20.68
N SER A 515 2.84 -67.68 -21.76
CA SER A 515 4.15 -67.02 -21.69
C SER A 515 4.42 -65.98 -22.79
N VAL A 516 3.51 -65.78 -23.75
CA VAL A 516 3.73 -64.88 -24.89
C VAL A 516 2.41 -64.20 -25.27
N SER A 517 2.44 -62.87 -25.37
CA SER A 517 1.34 -62.04 -25.89
C SER A 517 1.47 -61.83 -27.41
N PRO A 518 0.35 -61.63 -28.12
CA PRO A 518 0.38 -61.18 -29.51
C PRO A 518 1.14 -59.88 -29.66
N LYS A 519 1.70 -59.70 -30.86
CA LYS A 519 2.55 -58.54 -31.17
C LYS A 519 2.13 -57.95 -32.51
N LEU A 520 1.97 -56.63 -32.55
CA LEU A 520 1.76 -55.88 -33.77
C LEU A 520 3.10 -55.31 -34.23
N SER A 521 3.62 -55.86 -35.31
CA SER A 521 4.84 -55.40 -35.95
C SER A 521 4.53 -54.36 -37.03
N LEU A 522 5.18 -53.20 -36.92
CA LEU A 522 5.16 -52.12 -37.90
C LEU A 522 6.59 -51.96 -38.41
N LYS A 523 6.81 -52.15 -39.71
CA LYS A 523 8.14 -52.17 -40.33
C LYS A 523 8.25 -51.19 -41.49
N ASP A 524 9.48 -50.86 -41.84
CA ASP A 524 9.84 -49.94 -42.91
C ASP A 524 9.14 -48.57 -42.78
N ILE A 525 9.08 -48.05 -41.54
CA ILE A 525 8.48 -46.75 -41.25
C ILE A 525 9.36 -45.66 -41.86
N ALA A 526 8.76 -44.83 -42.71
CA ALA A 526 9.41 -43.68 -43.36
C ALA A 526 8.93 -42.38 -42.70
N LEU A 527 9.82 -41.38 -42.63
CA LEU A 527 9.50 -40.04 -42.15
C LEU A 527 9.50 -39.06 -43.31
N PHE A 528 8.48 -38.20 -43.35
CA PHE A 528 8.36 -37.12 -44.32
C PHE A 528 8.23 -35.79 -43.60
N GLU A 529 8.95 -34.78 -44.07
CA GLU A 529 8.74 -33.38 -43.70
C GLU A 529 7.67 -32.79 -44.62
N ILE A 530 6.66 -32.18 -44.03
CA ILE A 530 5.57 -31.53 -44.74
C ILE A 530 5.81 -30.02 -44.73
N THR A 531 5.93 -29.45 -45.93
CA THR A 531 6.05 -28.01 -46.15
C THR A 531 4.73 -27.47 -46.72
N ASP A 532 4.44 -26.19 -46.46
CA ASP A 532 3.17 -25.53 -46.82
C ASP A 532 1.92 -26.21 -46.22
N ALA A 533 2.03 -26.65 -44.96
CA ALA A 533 0.94 -27.25 -44.20
C ALA A 533 -0.28 -26.29 -44.14
N GLY A 534 -1.45 -26.76 -44.60
CA GLY A 534 -2.66 -25.95 -44.75
C GLY A 534 -2.90 -25.38 -46.17
N GLY A 535 -1.94 -25.56 -47.10
CA GLY A 535 -2.04 -25.21 -48.51
C GLY A 535 -1.97 -26.42 -49.45
N THR A 536 -1.15 -26.36 -50.50
CA THR A 536 -0.80 -27.54 -51.30
C THR A 536 0.41 -28.21 -50.65
N GLU A 537 0.14 -29.17 -49.76
CA GLU A 537 1.19 -29.83 -48.99
C GLU A 537 2.22 -30.51 -49.89
N THR A 538 3.50 -30.27 -49.61
CA THR A 538 4.62 -30.97 -50.25
C THR A 538 5.34 -31.83 -49.23
N ALA A 539 5.36 -33.15 -49.48
CA ALA A 539 6.01 -34.13 -48.62
C ALA A 539 7.43 -34.46 -49.12
N THR A 540 8.43 -34.26 -48.27
CA THR A 540 9.84 -34.55 -48.56
C THR A 540 10.33 -35.71 -47.69
N ALA A 541 10.78 -36.80 -48.32
CA ALA A 541 11.29 -37.96 -47.59
C ALA A 541 12.59 -37.64 -46.84
N ILE A 542 12.65 -37.98 -45.56
CA ILE A 542 13.83 -37.79 -44.71
C ILE A 542 14.67 -39.07 -44.69
N THR A 543 15.98 -38.93 -44.85
CA THR A 543 16.91 -40.05 -44.67
C THR A 543 17.15 -40.26 -43.18
N HIS A 544 17.08 -41.51 -42.71
CA HIS A 544 17.27 -41.83 -41.30
C HIS A 544 18.66 -41.38 -40.81
N GLY A 545 18.70 -40.71 -39.65
CA GLY A 545 19.91 -40.13 -39.08
C GLY A 545 20.35 -38.80 -39.70
N THR A 546 19.49 -38.12 -40.48
CA THR A 546 19.74 -36.75 -40.94
C THR A 546 19.80 -35.81 -39.74
N ALA A 547 20.90 -35.08 -39.56
CA ALA A 547 21.05 -34.11 -38.48
C ALA A 547 20.04 -32.95 -38.62
N GLY A 548 19.51 -32.44 -37.51
CA GLY A 548 18.54 -31.35 -37.54
C GLY A 548 17.09 -31.82 -37.79
N LYS A 549 16.80 -33.11 -37.60
CA LYS A 549 15.50 -33.74 -37.90
C LYS A 549 15.16 -34.77 -36.82
N PRO A 550 13.87 -35.11 -36.60
CA PRO A 550 13.48 -36.13 -35.64
C PRO A 550 14.15 -37.48 -35.90
N THR A 551 14.53 -38.16 -34.83
CA THR A 551 15.03 -39.54 -34.87
C THR A 551 13.88 -40.49 -34.67
N TRP A 552 13.71 -41.47 -35.56
CA TRP A 552 12.62 -42.45 -35.45
C TRP A 552 13.09 -43.90 -35.58
N ASN A 553 12.30 -44.82 -35.04
CA ASN A 553 12.48 -46.24 -35.22
C ASN A 553 11.82 -46.69 -36.52
N GLN A 554 12.61 -47.19 -37.46
CA GLN A 554 12.09 -47.73 -38.73
C GLN A 554 11.27 -49.02 -38.54
N ASN A 555 11.44 -49.70 -37.40
CA ASN A 555 10.73 -50.93 -37.06
C ASN A 555 10.34 -50.89 -35.58
N ILE A 556 9.06 -51.08 -35.28
CA ILE A 556 8.56 -51.18 -33.92
C ILE A 556 7.65 -52.40 -33.73
N ASP A 557 7.67 -52.93 -32.52
CA ASP A 557 6.92 -54.12 -32.13
C ASP A 557 6.07 -53.78 -30.90
N LEU A 558 4.77 -53.60 -31.09
CA LEU A 558 3.83 -53.31 -30.01
C LEU A 558 3.28 -54.63 -29.45
N THR A 559 3.71 -55.00 -28.24
CA THR A 559 3.21 -56.20 -27.56
C THR A 559 1.87 -55.91 -26.90
N ALA A 560 0.85 -56.73 -27.14
CA ALA A 560 -0.48 -56.56 -26.55
C ALA A 560 -0.42 -56.62 -25.01
N GLY A 561 -0.91 -55.55 -24.36
CA GLY A 561 -0.84 -55.38 -22.91
C GLY A 561 0.55 -54.99 -22.39
N GLY A 562 1.53 -54.75 -23.28
CA GLY A 562 2.90 -54.38 -22.96
C GLY A 562 3.11 -52.90 -22.63
N PRO A 563 4.36 -52.49 -22.33
CA PRO A 563 4.72 -51.08 -22.15
C PRO A 563 4.60 -50.31 -23.48
N SER A 564 4.63 -48.97 -23.38
CA SER A 564 4.73 -48.10 -24.55
C SER A 564 6.09 -48.27 -25.23
N VAL A 565 6.14 -48.05 -26.54
CA VAL A 565 7.35 -48.12 -27.36
C VAL A 565 7.54 -46.81 -28.10
N THR A 566 8.75 -46.27 -28.04
CA THR A 566 9.18 -45.07 -28.77
C THR A 566 9.08 -45.29 -30.27
N LEU A 567 8.28 -44.48 -30.95
CA LEU A 567 8.29 -44.38 -32.40
C LEU A 567 9.32 -43.34 -32.85
N SER A 568 9.29 -42.15 -32.26
CA SER A 568 10.17 -41.05 -32.64
C SER A 568 10.43 -40.13 -31.47
N GLU A 569 11.58 -39.50 -31.49
CA GLU A 569 11.99 -38.45 -30.55
C GLU A 569 12.61 -37.29 -31.32
N ALA A 570 12.51 -36.09 -30.80
CA ALA A 570 13.20 -34.93 -31.34
C ALA A 570 13.77 -34.07 -30.22
N ASP A 571 15.09 -33.87 -30.28
CA ASP A 571 15.79 -32.95 -29.41
C ASP A 571 15.29 -31.51 -29.62
N LYS A 572 15.50 -30.68 -28.60
CA LYS A 572 15.21 -29.24 -28.57
C LYS A 572 15.39 -28.45 -29.87
N ALA A 573 16.42 -28.74 -30.67
CA ALA A 573 16.75 -27.99 -31.89
C ALA A 573 16.16 -28.59 -33.19
N ASP A 574 15.63 -29.81 -33.14
CA ASP A 574 15.45 -30.66 -34.32
C ASP A 574 13.97 -31.02 -34.59
N GLY A 575 13.05 -30.56 -33.73
CA GLY A 575 11.64 -30.93 -33.77
C GLY A 575 10.69 -29.95 -34.47
N GLU A 576 11.08 -28.69 -34.72
CA GLU A 576 10.23 -27.67 -35.37
C GLU A 576 9.82 -28.13 -36.78
N GLY A 577 8.52 -28.24 -37.04
CA GLY A 577 8.00 -28.62 -38.35
C GLY A 577 6.76 -29.52 -38.29
N VAL A 578 6.32 -29.97 -39.48
CA VAL A 578 5.23 -30.93 -39.63
C VAL A 578 5.81 -32.23 -40.18
N TRP A 579 5.55 -33.33 -39.48
CA TRP A 579 6.18 -34.62 -39.69
C TRP A 579 5.14 -35.71 -39.92
N ASP A 580 5.24 -36.41 -41.04
CA ASP A 580 4.41 -37.57 -41.35
C ASP A 580 5.22 -38.87 -41.23
N TYR A 581 4.88 -39.69 -40.23
CA TYR A 581 5.40 -41.06 -40.12
C TYR A 581 4.49 -41.98 -40.94
N GLN A 582 5.02 -42.48 -42.04
CA GLN A 582 4.32 -43.36 -42.96
C GLN A 582 4.70 -44.82 -42.72
N ILE A 583 3.70 -45.65 -42.47
CA ILE A 583 3.82 -47.08 -42.20
C ILE A 583 3.23 -47.86 -43.38
N PRO A 584 4.03 -48.53 -44.21
CA PRO A 584 3.52 -49.24 -45.38
C PRO A 584 2.56 -50.37 -44.99
N PHE A 585 1.45 -50.48 -45.71
CA PHE A 585 0.36 -51.40 -45.38
C PHE A 585 0.81 -52.87 -45.36
N ASP A 586 1.63 -53.29 -46.33
CA ASP A 586 2.14 -54.66 -46.45
C ASP A 586 3.17 -55.05 -45.37
N LYS A 587 3.64 -54.04 -44.62
CA LYS A 587 4.61 -54.18 -43.53
C LYS A 587 3.98 -54.24 -42.16
N VAL A 588 2.66 -54.03 -42.06
CA VAL A 588 1.88 -54.23 -40.84
C VAL A 588 1.51 -55.70 -40.67
N LYS A 589 2.01 -56.31 -39.59
CA LYS A 589 1.83 -57.75 -39.32
C LYS A 589 1.40 -57.99 -37.88
N LEU A 590 0.38 -58.83 -37.69
CA LEU A 590 -0.01 -59.34 -36.39
C LEU A 590 0.59 -60.72 -36.18
N GLU A 591 1.51 -60.83 -35.23
CA GLU A 591 2.08 -62.10 -34.77
C GLU A 591 1.23 -62.64 -33.62
N VAL A 592 0.62 -63.80 -33.84
CA VAL A 592 -0.22 -64.49 -32.85
C VAL A 592 0.54 -65.72 -32.35
N PRO A 593 0.71 -65.86 -31.02
CA PRO A 593 1.47 -66.95 -30.44
C PRO A 593 0.78 -68.31 -30.67
N SER A 594 1.58 -69.37 -30.65
CA SER A 594 1.07 -70.75 -30.73
C SER A 594 0.10 -71.07 -29.58
N ASN A 595 -0.75 -72.09 -29.77
CA ASN A 595 -1.60 -72.69 -28.73
C ASN A 595 -2.70 -71.80 -28.13
N VAL A 596 -3.23 -70.86 -28.91
CA VAL A 596 -4.44 -70.07 -28.57
C VAL A 596 -5.76 -70.83 -28.89
N ASN A 597 -5.74 -72.17 -28.86
CA ASN A 597 -6.75 -73.04 -29.48
C ASN A 597 -8.17 -72.93 -28.87
N ASN A 598 -8.30 -72.54 -27.60
CA ASN A 598 -9.61 -72.41 -26.92
C ASN A 598 -10.33 -71.09 -27.25
N GLN A 599 -9.77 -70.29 -28.15
CA GLN A 599 -10.19 -68.93 -28.46
C GLN A 599 -10.65 -68.78 -29.92
N ALA A 600 -10.81 -69.90 -30.65
CA ALA A 600 -11.37 -69.91 -32.00
C ALA A 600 -12.86 -69.47 -32.00
N GLY A 601 -13.27 -68.73 -33.03
CA GLY A 601 -14.66 -68.27 -33.19
C GLY A 601 -15.01 -66.94 -32.51
N TYR A 602 -14.07 -66.34 -31.79
CA TYR A 602 -14.22 -64.99 -31.21
C TYR A 602 -13.59 -63.91 -32.08
N THR A 603 -14.16 -62.71 -32.03
CA THR A 603 -13.53 -61.49 -32.58
C THR A 603 -12.74 -60.83 -31.46
N PHE A 604 -11.46 -60.56 -31.70
CA PHE A 604 -10.58 -59.87 -30.75
C PHE A 604 -10.36 -58.44 -31.20
N ASN A 605 -10.51 -57.49 -30.28
CA ASN A 605 -10.30 -56.07 -30.54
C ASN A 605 -9.20 -55.54 -29.62
N GLY A 606 -8.39 -54.63 -30.14
CA GLY A 606 -7.39 -53.88 -29.39
C GLY A 606 -7.44 -52.40 -29.74
N LYS A 607 -6.96 -51.57 -28.83
CA LYS A 607 -6.77 -50.14 -29.03
C LYS A 607 -5.28 -49.86 -29.11
N ILE A 608 -4.86 -49.21 -30.20
CA ILE A 608 -3.55 -48.59 -30.29
C ILE A 608 -3.73 -47.14 -29.84
N THR A 609 -2.91 -46.71 -28.90
CA THR A 609 -2.83 -45.31 -28.47
C THR A 609 -1.47 -44.78 -28.87
N TRP A 610 -1.48 -43.65 -29.59
CA TRP A 610 -0.31 -42.82 -29.82
C TRP A 610 -0.37 -41.64 -28.86
N THR A 611 0.72 -41.38 -28.17
CA THR A 611 0.85 -40.24 -27.24
C THR A 611 2.04 -39.42 -27.68
N LEU A 612 1.85 -38.11 -27.83
CA LEU A 612 2.93 -37.14 -27.86
C LEU A 612 3.20 -36.74 -26.41
N ASP A 613 4.41 -37.01 -25.93
CA ASP A 613 4.91 -36.56 -24.64
C ASP A 613 5.86 -35.38 -24.90
N ASP A 614 5.49 -34.20 -24.43
CA ASP A 614 6.22 -32.94 -24.55
C ASP A 614 6.74 -32.45 -23.17
N THR A 615 6.73 -33.32 -22.16
CA THR A 615 7.07 -32.98 -20.78
C THR A 615 8.50 -33.34 -20.35
N LEU A 616 9.33 -33.84 -21.28
CA LEU A 616 10.63 -34.48 -21.01
C LEU A 616 11.81 -33.53 -20.78
#